data_AF-A0A6G4J9R9-F1
#
_entry.id   AF-A0A6G4J9R9-F1
#
_cell.length_a   1.000
_cell.length_b   1.000
_cell.length_c   1.000
_cell.angle_alpha   90.00
_cell.angle_beta   90.00
_cell.angle_gamma   90.00
#
_symmetry.space_group_name_H-M   'P 1'
#
loop_
_entity.id
_entity.type
_entity.pdbx_description
1 polymer ?
#
loop_
_entity_poly.entity_id
_entity_poly.type
_entity_poly.pdbx_seq_one_letter_code
_entity_poly.pdbx_strand_id
1 'polypeptide(L)'
;MNIEEVKSFFEEHKDDKEVKDYLKGLKTVSVDDVKGFLDTEEGKRFIQPELDRYHSKGLESWKEKNLENLIEQEVQKRNPEQSEEQKRISALEKELEKRDAEAKREKLRSNALGKAQELNLPTSLVDRFLGDSDEDTEQNLKVLKETFDKYVQEGVESKFKSSGRDVKESQNQDSDPSNVKSIEEMAEEINIRK
;
A
#
# COMPACT_ATOMS: atom_id res chain seq x y z
N MET A 1 -47.94 -43.54 45.53
CA MET A 1 -46.76 -43.13 46.29
C MET A 1 -46.88 -41.66 46.65
N ASN A 2 -47.34 -41.42 47.87
CA ASN A 2 -47.35 -40.10 48.49
C ASN A 2 -45.92 -39.80 49.02
N ILE A 3 -45.52 -38.52 49.06
CA ILE A 3 -44.24 -38.08 49.64
C ILE A 3 -44.11 -38.54 51.11
N GLU A 4 -45.22 -38.67 51.82
CA GLU A 4 -45.25 -39.22 53.18
C GLU A 4 -44.86 -40.70 53.23
N GLU A 5 -45.34 -41.52 52.28
CA GLU A 5 -44.97 -42.95 52.20
C GLU A 5 -43.49 -43.12 51.85
N VAL A 6 -42.98 -42.28 50.95
CA VAL A 6 -41.56 -42.25 50.59
C VAL A 6 -40.70 -41.83 51.78
N LYS A 7 -41.15 -40.83 52.56
CA LYS A 7 -40.48 -40.43 53.81
C LYS A 7 -40.45 -41.60 54.80
N SER A 8 -41.59 -42.21 55.11
CA SER A 8 -41.67 -43.32 56.04
C SER A 8 -40.77 -44.49 55.63
N PHE A 9 -40.71 -44.83 54.33
CA PHE A 9 -39.80 -45.85 53.81
C PHE A 9 -38.32 -45.51 54.07
N PHE A 10 -37.92 -44.26 53.79
CA PHE A 10 -36.57 -43.80 54.11
C PHE A 10 -36.31 -43.72 55.60
N GLU A 11 -37.33 -43.54 56.46
CA GLU A 11 -37.18 -43.52 57.92
C GLU A 11 -37.02 -44.91 58.53
N GLU A 12 -37.71 -45.89 57.98
CA GLU A 12 -37.70 -47.27 58.44
C GLU A 12 -36.48 -48.04 57.91
N HIS A 13 -35.96 -47.66 56.74
CA HIS A 13 -34.79 -48.27 56.11
C HIS A 13 -33.57 -47.34 56.12
N LYS A 14 -33.51 -46.40 57.10
CA LYS A 14 -32.37 -45.49 57.30
C LYS A 14 -31.05 -46.23 57.42
N ASP A 15 -31.07 -47.45 57.94
CA ASP A 15 -29.88 -48.26 58.18
C ASP A 15 -29.51 -49.25 57.09
N ASP A 16 -30.37 -49.40 56.07
CA ASP A 16 -30.10 -50.30 54.96
C ASP A 16 -28.95 -49.79 54.09
N LYS A 17 -28.04 -50.70 53.79
CA LYS A 17 -26.81 -50.40 53.04
C LYS A 17 -27.12 -49.89 51.62
N GLU A 18 -28.10 -50.49 50.94
CA GLU A 18 -28.52 -50.09 49.60
C GLU A 18 -29.18 -48.69 49.59
N VAL A 19 -30.03 -48.40 50.58
CA VAL A 19 -30.68 -47.10 50.72
C VAL A 19 -29.64 -46.02 51.03
N LYS A 20 -28.66 -46.30 51.90
CA LYS A 20 -27.52 -45.41 52.17
C LYS A 20 -26.67 -45.16 50.94
N ASP A 21 -26.38 -46.18 50.15
CA ASP A 21 -25.53 -46.06 48.97
C ASP A 21 -26.25 -45.32 47.82
N TYR A 22 -27.56 -45.53 47.64
CA TYR A 22 -28.38 -44.76 46.71
C TYR A 22 -28.49 -43.28 47.12
N LEU A 23 -28.69 -43.00 48.41
CA LEU A 23 -28.72 -41.62 48.94
C LEU A 23 -27.35 -40.92 48.84
N LYS A 24 -26.24 -41.66 48.98
CA LYS A 24 -24.90 -41.12 48.69
C LYS A 24 -24.75 -40.76 47.22
N GLY A 25 -25.30 -41.57 46.30
CA GLY A 25 -25.32 -41.27 44.87
C GLY A 25 -26.19 -40.06 44.49
N LEU A 26 -27.20 -39.74 45.29
CA LEU A 26 -28.08 -38.57 45.11
C LEU A 26 -27.60 -37.30 45.83
N LYS A 27 -26.58 -37.38 46.70
CA LYS A 27 -25.99 -36.18 47.31
C LYS A 27 -25.36 -35.33 46.22
N THR A 28 -25.74 -34.06 46.20
CA THR A 28 -25.05 -33.05 45.40
C THR A 28 -23.59 -33.03 45.83
N VAL A 29 -22.69 -33.20 44.86
CA VAL A 29 -21.24 -33.21 45.11
C VAL A 29 -20.87 -31.90 45.81
N SER A 30 -20.42 -31.98 47.07
CA SER A 30 -19.98 -30.82 47.83
C SER A 30 -18.54 -30.47 47.48
N VAL A 31 -18.11 -29.24 47.78
CA VAL A 31 -16.73 -28.79 47.56
C VAL A 31 -15.72 -29.66 48.33
N ASP A 32 -16.11 -30.15 49.51
CA ASP A 32 -15.25 -31.00 50.33
C ASP A 32 -15.17 -32.44 49.80
N ASP A 33 -16.23 -32.95 49.15
CA ASP A 33 -16.19 -34.23 48.45
C ASP A 33 -15.27 -34.17 47.21
N VAL A 34 -15.30 -33.06 46.47
CA VAL A 34 -14.37 -32.83 45.34
C VAL A 34 -12.93 -32.75 45.83
N LYS A 35 -12.65 -32.01 46.91
CA LYS A 35 -11.31 -31.95 47.50
C LYS A 35 -10.83 -33.34 47.94
N GLY A 36 -11.68 -34.09 48.63
CA GLY A 36 -11.37 -35.46 49.04
C GLY A 36 -11.06 -36.37 47.86
N PHE A 37 -11.80 -36.25 46.75
CA PHE A 37 -11.51 -36.98 45.51
C PHE A 37 -10.19 -36.53 44.86
N LEU A 38 -9.94 -35.22 44.77
CA LEU A 38 -8.71 -34.66 44.22
C LEU A 38 -7.45 -35.02 45.02
N ASP A 39 -7.60 -35.40 46.30
CA ASP A 39 -6.48 -35.88 47.13
C ASP A 39 -6.12 -37.36 46.85
N THR A 40 -7.01 -38.13 46.22
CA THR A 40 -6.73 -39.52 45.81
C THR A 40 -5.77 -39.60 44.61
N GLU A 41 -5.13 -40.75 44.40
CA GLU A 41 -4.25 -40.94 43.24
C GLU A 41 -4.96 -40.76 41.90
N GLU A 42 -6.23 -41.17 41.81
CA GLU A 42 -7.03 -41.07 40.59
C GLU A 42 -7.43 -39.62 40.29
N GLY A 43 -7.84 -38.86 41.32
CA GLY A 43 -8.14 -37.43 41.20
C GLY A 43 -6.90 -36.60 40.83
N LYS A 44 -5.74 -36.90 41.43
CA LYS A 44 -4.46 -36.26 41.07
C LYS A 44 -4.09 -36.55 39.63
N ARG A 45 -4.14 -37.81 39.19
CA ARG A 45 -3.85 -38.19 37.79
C ARG A 45 -4.77 -37.51 36.80
N PHE A 46 -6.02 -37.28 37.16
CA PHE A 46 -6.99 -36.60 36.31
C PHE A 46 -6.68 -35.10 36.16
N ILE A 47 -6.36 -34.41 37.25
CA ILE A 47 -6.20 -32.94 37.23
C ILE A 47 -4.78 -32.49 36.87
N GLN A 48 -3.76 -33.32 37.10
CA GLN A 48 -2.35 -32.99 36.87
C GLN A 48 -2.06 -32.50 35.44
N PRO A 49 -2.55 -33.14 34.35
CA PRO A 49 -2.25 -32.70 33.00
C PRO A 49 -2.83 -31.31 32.68
N GLU A 50 -4.00 -30.98 33.23
CA GLU A 50 -4.64 -29.69 33.01
C GLU A 50 -3.93 -28.60 33.82
N LEU A 51 -3.51 -28.89 35.05
CA LEU A 51 -2.67 -27.99 35.85
C LEU A 51 -1.32 -27.72 35.18
N ASP A 52 -0.66 -28.75 34.66
CA ASP A 52 0.61 -28.64 33.95
C ASP A 52 0.44 -27.81 32.66
N ARG A 53 -0.68 -27.97 31.94
CA ARG A 53 -1.00 -27.15 30.76
C ARG A 53 -1.19 -25.68 31.11
N TYR A 54 -1.97 -25.38 32.15
CA TYR A 54 -2.20 -24.00 32.58
C TYR A 54 -0.93 -23.36 33.13
N HIS A 55 -0.14 -24.11 33.90
CA HIS A 55 1.13 -23.66 34.42
C HIS A 55 2.13 -23.38 33.29
N SER A 56 2.25 -24.29 32.33
CA SER A 56 3.13 -24.11 31.15
C SER A 56 2.71 -22.90 30.32
N LYS A 57 1.41 -22.76 30.03
CA LYS A 57 0.88 -21.61 29.30
C LYS A 57 1.07 -20.30 30.05
N GLY A 58 0.86 -20.30 31.37
CA GLY A 58 1.09 -19.14 32.24
C GLY A 58 2.55 -18.73 32.25
N LEU A 59 3.46 -19.70 32.35
CA LEU A 59 4.90 -19.47 32.26
C LEU A 59 5.32 -18.96 30.89
N GLU A 60 4.79 -19.52 29.81
CA GLU A 60 5.09 -19.09 28.45
C GLU A 60 4.61 -17.66 28.21
N SER A 61 3.36 -17.35 28.57
CA SER A 61 2.82 -15.98 28.50
C SER A 61 3.59 -15.00 29.39
N TRP A 62 4.05 -15.44 30.56
CA TRP A 62 4.91 -14.60 31.42
C TRP A 62 6.27 -14.37 30.76
N LYS A 63 6.89 -15.42 30.22
CA LYS A 63 8.18 -15.35 29.52
C LYS A 63 8.12 -14.41 28.33
N GLU A 64 7.13 -14.56 27.46
CA GLU A 64 6.91 -13.69 26.30
C GLU A 64 6.78 -12.21 26.70
N LYS A 65 6.05 -11.92 27.79
CA LYS A 65 5.80 -10.53 28.21
C LYS A 65 6.93 -9.90 29.02
N ASN A 66 7.74 -10.70 29.71
CA ASN A 66 8.68 -10.20 30.71
C ASN A 66 10.16 -10.47 30.37
N LEU A 67 10.50 -11.54 29.64
CA LEU A 67 11.90 -11.86 29.36
C LEU A 67 12.56 -10.79 28.49
N GLU A 68 11.89 -10.30 27.46
CA GLU A 68 12.44 -9.28 26.57
C GLU A 68 12.75 -7.98 27.34
N ASN A 69 11.80 -7.54 28.17
CA ASN A 69 11.99 -6.39 29.06
C ASN A 69 13.16 -6.59 30.05
N LEU A 70 13.29 -7.78 30.64
CA LEU A 70 14.38 -8.08 31.59
C LEU A 70 15.75 -8.16 30.88
N ILE A 71 15.78 -8.72 29.67
CA ILE A 71 16.99 -8.77 28.84
C ILE A 71 17.39 -7.36 28.43
N GLU A 72 16.46 -6.55 27.93
CA GLU A 72 16.72 -5.17 27.53
C GLU A 72 17.20 -4.33 28.73
N GLN A 73 16.59 -4.47 29.91
CA GLN A 73 17.05 -3.80 31.13
C GLN A 73 18.46 -4.22 31.55
N GLU A 74 18.80 -5.50 31.45
CA GLU A 74 20.14 -5.99 31.81
C GLU A 74 21.18 -5.58 30.76
N VAL A 75 20.82 -5.61 29.47
CA VAL A 75 21.65 -5.11 28.37
C VAL A 75 21.89 -3.61 28.52
N GLN A 76 20.86 -2.82 28.82
CA GLN A 76 20.96 -1.38 29.04
C GLN A 76 21.80 -1.04 30.28
N LYS A 77 21.68 -1.82 31.36
CA LYS A 77 22.53 -1.67 32.55
C LYS A 77 24.00 -1.98 32.26
N ARG A 78 24.29 -2.96 31.40
CA ARG A 78 25.66 -3.35 31.05
C ARG A 78 26.26 -2.54 29.90
N ASN A 79 25.44 -2.00 29.01
CA ASN A 79 25.82 -1.20 27.85
C ASN A 79 24.97 0.08 27.72
N PRO A 80 25.08 1.03 28.67
CA PRO A 80 24.32 2.27 28.62
C PRO A 80 24.70 3.19 27.44
N GLU A 81 25.91 3.07 26.88
CA GLU A 81 26.37 3.93 25.77
C GLU A 81 25.79 3.50 24.40
N GLN A 82 25.52 2.20 24.18
CA GLN A 82 25.08 1.71 22.87
C GLN A 82 23.62 2.05 22.52
N SER A 83 22.73 2.26 23.50
CA SER A 83 21.30 2.46 23.22
C SER A 83 20.97 3.84 22.64
N GLU A 84 21.57 4.90 23.20
CA GLU A 84 21.38 6.27 22.68
C GLU A 84 22.22 6.50 21.42
N GLU A 85 23.41 5.92 21.35
CA GLU A 85 24.23 5.95 20.14
C GLU A 85 23.58 5.22 18.97
N GLN A 86 22.96 4.05 19.17
CA GLN A 86 22.24 3.36 18.09
C GLN A 86 21.01 4.12 17.61
N LYS A 87 20.22 4.72 18.51
CA LYS A 87 19.11 5.61 18.10
C LYS A 87 19.62 6.79 17.29
N ARG A 88 20.74 7.38 17.71
CA ARG A 88 21.38 8.49 17.00
C ARG A 88 21.92 8.05 15.63
N ILE A 89 22.54 6.88 15.55
CA ILE A 89 23.04 6.30 14.30
C ILE A 89 21.88 6.04 13.34
N SER A 90 20.80 5.39 13.80
CA SER A 90 19.61 5.15 12.96
C SER A 90 18.96 6.45 12.49
N ALA A 91 18.89 7.46 13.35
CA ALA A 91 18.38 8.78 12.96
C ALA A 91 19.28 9.45 11.91
N LEU A 92 20.60 9.37 12.08
CA LEU A 92 21.58 9.90 11.12
C LEU A 92 21.55 9.13 9.79
N GLU A 93 21.45 7.81 9.80
CA GLU A 93 21.31 6.97 8.60
C GLU A 93 20.06 7.35 7.80
N LYS A 94 18.92 7.54 8.50
CA LYS A 94 17.68 7.98 7.86
C LYS A 94 17.79 9.40 7.28
N GLU A 95 18.51 10.30 7.95
CA GLU A 95 18.77 11.65 7.43
C GLU A 95 19.68 11.61 6.20
N LEU A 96 20.72 10.76 6.22
CA LEU A 96 21.62 10.56 5.09
C LEU A 96 20.89 9.96 3.88
N GLU A 97 20.09 8.93 4.07
CA GLU A 97 19.29 8.32 3.00
C GLU A 97 18.35 9.36 2.35
N LYS A 98 17.71 10.19 3.18
CA LYS A 98 16.86 11.28 2.67
C LYS A 98 17.66 12.32 1.88
N ARG A 99 18.84 12.72 2.37
CA ARG A 99 19.75 13.66 1.70
C ARG A 99 20.23 13.12 0.36
N ASP A 100 20.60 11.84 0.32
CA ASP A 100 21.06 11.17 -0.90
C ASP A 100 19.93 11.04 -1.93
N ALA A 101 18.72 10.72 -1.49
CA ALA A 101 17.54 10.70 -2.35
C ALA A 101 17.19 12.08 -2.91
N GLU A 102 17.24 13.13 -2.09
CA GLU A 102 17.03 14.52 -2.51
C GLU A 102 18.10 14.96 -3.51
N ALA A 103 19.38 14.69 -3.24
CA ALA A 103 20.49 15.04 -4.12
C ALA A 103 20.43 14.27 -5.46
N LYS A 104 20.07 12.99 -5.44
CA LYS A 104 19.84 12.21 -6.65
C LYS A 104 18.72 12.84 -7.48
N ARG A 105 17.61 13.18 -6.83
CA ARG A 105 16.45 13.81 -7.49
C ARG A 105 16.77 15.19 -8.07
N GLU A 106 17.58 15.99 -7.37
CA GLU A 106 18.01 17.30 -7.86
C GLU A 106 18.95 17.19 -9.07
N LYS A 107 19.87 16.21 -9.07
CA LYS A 107 20.71 15.91 -10.24
C LYS A 107 19.86 15.52 -11.46
N LEU A 108 18.92 14.59 -11.27
CA LEU A 108 17.97 14.19 -12.31
C LEU A 108 17.18 15.39 -12.83
N ARG A 109 16.69 16.25 -11.92
CA ARG A 109 15.96 17.47 -12.27
C ARG A 109 16.79 18.43 -13.12
N SER A 110 18.04 18.66 -12.74
CA SER A 110 18.95 19.54 -13.48
C SER A 110 19.19 19.02 -14.91
N ASN A 111 19.46 17.72 -15.06
CA ASN A 111 19.63 17.06 -16.36
C ASN A 111 18.35 17.18 -17.21
N ALA A 112 17.20 16.88 -16.63
CA ALA A 112 15.90 16.97 -17.27
C ALA A 112 15.57 18.40 -17.71
N LEU A 113 15.96 19.41 -16.94
CA LEU A 113 15.72 20.81 -17.26
C LEU A 113 16.55 21.26 -18.47
N GLY A 114 17.81 20.80 -18.57
CA GLY A 114 18.64 20.99 -19.75
C GLY A 114 18.03 20.33 -20.99
N LYS A 115 17.64 19.07 -20.90
CA LYS A 115 16.98 18.34 -22.00
C LYS A 115 15.65 18.96 -22.42
N ALA A 116 14.84 19.41 -21.47
CA ALA A 116 13.59 20.08 -21.78
C ALA A 116 13.82 21.38 -22.56
N GLN A 117 14.86 22.15 -22.22
CA GLN A 117 15.24 23.33 -22.99
C GLN A 117 15.70 22.97 -24.40
N GLU A 118 16.55 21.93 -24.56
CA GLU A 118 16.99 21.44 -25.88
C GLU A 118 15.80 20.98 -26.75
N LEU A 119 14.82 20.33 -26.13
CA LEU A 119 13.61 19.83 -26.80
C LEU A 119 12.52 20.91 -26.98
N ASN A 120 12.78 22.16 -26.56
CA ASN A 120 11.82 23.27 -26.55
C ASN A 120 10.51 22.95 -25.80
N LEU A 121 10.62 22.20 -24.70
CA LEU A 121 9.52 21.85 -23.83
C LEU A 121 9.38 22.87 -22.67
N PRO A 122 8.16 23.12 -22.19
CA PRO A 122 7.94 23.96 -21.02
C PRO A 122 8.65 23.42 -19.77
N THR A 123 9.59 24.20 -19.21
CA THR A 123 10.37 23.81 -18.03
C THR A 123 9.52 23.65 -16.77
N SER A 124 8.34 24.29 -16.72
CA SER A 124 7.38 24.18 -15.62
C SER A 124 6.80 22.78 -15.45
N LEU A 125 6.85 21.93 -16.49
CA LEU A 125 6.31 20.58 -16.46
C LEU A 125 7.36 19.52 -16.12
N VAL A 126 8.64 19.85 -16.21
CA VAL A 126 9.77 18.89 -16.08
C VAL A 126 9.69 18.09 -14.79
N ASP A 127 9.37 18.73 -13.66
CA ASP A 127 9.24 18.09 -12.35
C ASP A 127 8.23 16.94 -12.30
N ARG A 128 7.26 16.92 -13.23
CA ARG A 128 6.21 15.90 -13.32
C ARG A 128 6.59 14.71 -14.18
N PHE A 129 7.66 14.83 -14.97
CA PHE A 129 8.13 13.80 -15.89
C PHE A 129 9.49 13.20 -15.50
N LEU A 130 10.01 13.52 -14.30
CA LEU A 130 11.20 12.88 -13.74
C LEU A 130 10.92 11.41 -13.42
N GLY A 131 11.74 10.51 -13.96
CA GLY A 131 11.73 9.07 -13.67
C GLY A 131 12.75 8.67 -12.59
N ASP A 132 12.97 7.36 -12.43
CA ASP A 132 13.91 6.81 -11.45
C ASP A 132 15.38 6.87 -11.91
N SER A 133 15.57 7.09 -13.22
CA SER A 133 16.85 7.21 -13.93
C SER A 133 16.84 8.36 -14.95
N ASP A 134 18.03 8.69 -15.46
CA ASP A 134 18.18 9.67 -16.55
C ASP A 134 17.51 9.17 -17.83
N GLU A 135 17.61 7.87 -18.13
CA GLU A 135 16.99 7.22 -19.29
C GLU A 135 15.45 7.24 -19.21
N ASP A 136 14.86 6.94 -18.06
CA ASP A 136 13.40 6.99 -17.89
C ASP A 136 12.89 8.42 -18.05
N THR A 137 13.64 9.38 -17.49
CA THR A 137 13.32 10.81 -17.62
C THR A 137 13.39 11.26 -19.08
N GLU A 138 14.39 10.82 -19.84
CA GLU A 138 14.48 11.08 -21.27
C GLU A 138 13.29 10.51 -22.04
N GLN A 139 12.92 9.27 -21.78
CA GLN A 139 11.79 8.63 -22.45
C GLN A 139 10.50 9.40 -22.16
N ASN A 140 10.25 9.75 -20.90
CA ASN A 140 9.09 10.55 -20.50
C ASN A 140 9.05 11.91 -21.21
N LEU A 141 10.19 12.60 -21.31
CA LEU A 141 10.28 13.88 -22.01
C LEU A 141 10.10 13.74 -23.53
N LYS A 142 10.57 12.65 -24.14
CA LYS A 142 10.35 12.35 -25.57
C LYS A 142 8.87 12.13 -25.86
N VAL A 143 8.17 11.34 -25.05
CA VAL A 143 6.71 11.13 -25.19
C VAL A 143 5.96 12.45 -25.01
N LEU A 144 6.36 13.27 -24.03
CA LEU A 144 5.79 14.61 -23.86
C LEU A 144 6.00 15.46 -25.11
N LYS A 145 7.18 15.42 -25.73
CA LYS A 145 7.44 16.17 -26.96
C LYS A 145 6.59 15.72 -28.13
N GLU A 146 6.54 14.42 -28.38
CA GLU A 146 5.76 13.89 -29.50
C GLU A 146 4.28 14.25 -29.38
N THR A 147 3.71 14.13 -28.18
CA THR A 147 2.32 14.52 -27.93
C THR A 147 2.12 16.03 -28.02
N PHE A 148 3.01 16.82 -27.45
CA PHE A 148 2.94 18.28 -27.49
C PHE A 148 3.03 18.82 -28.93
N ASP A 149 4.00 18.34 -29.71
CA ASP A 149 4.19 18.75 -31.10
C ASP A 149 2.96 18.39 -31.95
N LYS A 150 2.37 17.21 -31.73
CA LYS A 150 1.12 16.81 -32.40
C LYS A 150 -0.05 17.76 -32.11
N TYR A 151 -0.29 18.09 -30.84
CA TYR A 151 -1.38 19.01 -30.48
C TYR A 151 -1.13 20.44 -30.98
N VAL A 152 0.13 20.90 -30.99
CA VAL A 152 0.48 22.19 -31.56
C VAL A 152 0.22 22.19 -33.06
N GLN A 153 0.60 21.15 -33.79
CA GLN A 153 0.31 21.00 -35.22
C GLN A 153 -1.20 21.00 -35.51
N GLU A 154 -1.98 20.19 -34.78
CA GLU A 154 -3.44 20.14 -34.95
C GLU A 154 -4.10 21.50 -34.66
N GLY A 155 -3.65 22.21 -33.63
CA GLY A 155 -4.13 23.55 -33.29
C GLY A 155 -3.79 24.58 -34.36
N VAL A 156 -2.56 24.55 -34.88
CA VAL A 156 -2.11 25.43 -35.96
C VAL A 156 -2.89 25.14 -37.25
N GLU A 157 -3.04 23.87 -37.62
CA GLU A 157 -3.80 23.47 -38.80
C GLU A 157 -5.29 23.87 -38.69
N SER A 158 -5.90 23.71 -37.51
CA SER A 158 -7.26 24.20 -37.25
C SER A 158 -7.35 25.72 -37.40
N LYS A 159 -6.37 26.48 -36.90
CA LYS A 159 -6.33 27.94 -37.07
C LYS A 159 -6.16 28.33 -38.54
N PHE A 160 -5.27 27.67 -39.28
CA PHE A 160 -5.10 27.89 -40.72
C PHE A 160 -6.36 27.54 -41.51
N LYS A 161 -7.06 26.46 -41.18
CA LYS A 161 -8.36 26.12 -41.79
C LYS A 161 -9.43 27.16 -41.47
N SER A 162 -9.47 27.68 -40.24
CA SER A 162 -10.46 28.69 -39.83
C SER A 162 -10.19 30.09 -40.40
N SER A 163 -8.91 30.43 -40.61
CA SER A 163 -8.48 31.75 -41.10
C SER A 163 -8.13 31.75 -42.59
N GLY A 164 -8.07 30.58 -43.23
CA GLY A 164 -7.80 30.39 -44.63
C GLY A 164 -9.01 30.80 -45.47
N ARG A 165 -8.78 31.60 -46.52
CA ARG A 165 -9.80 31.83 -47.54
C ARG A 165 -9.93 30.54 -48.35
N ASP A 166 -11.12 29.95 -48.36
CA ASP A 166 -11.49 28.94 -49.37
C ASP A 166 -11.31 29.56 -50.75
N VAL A 167 -10.20 29.25 -51.43
CA VAL A 167 -10.12 29.46 -52.88
C VAL A 167 -11.00 28.38 -53.46
N LYS A 168 -12.27 28.72 -53.72
CA LYS A 168 -13.14 27.86 -54.51
C LYS A 168 -12.43 27.56 -55.83
N GLU A 169 -12.00 26.32 -55.97
CA GLU A 169 -11.65 25.77 -57.27
C GLU A 169 -12.90 25.88 -58.13
N SER A 170 -12.85 26.80 -59.09
CA SER A 170 -13.95 27.09 -60.00
C SER A 170 -14.18 25.87 -60.89
N GLN A 171 -15.06 24.96 -60.47
CA GLN A 171 -15.64 23.99 -61.39
C GLN A 171 -16.67 24.70 -62.27
N ASN A 172 -16.23 25.00 -63.50
CA ASN A 172 -17.00 25.15 -64.73
C ASN A 172 -18.36 25.85 -64.63
N GLN A 173 -18.38 27.15 -64.97
CA GLN A 173 -19.38 27.66 -65.90
C GLN A 173 -18.66 28.38 -67.04
N ASP A 174 -19.06 28.02 -68.25
CA ASP A 174 -18.57 28.53 -69.54
C ASP A 174 -18.38 30.05 -69.57
N SER A 175 -17.14 30.49 -69.78
CA SER A 175 -16.84 31.70 -70.55
C SER A 175 -15.37 31.70 -70.99
N ASP A 176 -15.15 31.12 -72.16
CA ASP A 176 -14.16 31.47 -73.19
C ASP A 176 -12.71 31.85 -72.76
N PRO A 177 -11.71 30.95 -72.96
CA PRO A 177 -10.31 31.24 -72.67
C PRO A 177 -9.58 31.73 -73.91
N SER A 178 -9.77 32.98 -74.34
CA SER A 178 -8.93 33.53 -75.41
C SER A 178 -8.77 35.04 -75.36
N ASN A 179 -7.97 35.58 -74.42
CA ASN A 179 -7.09 36.72 -74.75
C ASN A 179 -6.03 37.08 -73.70
N VAL A 180 -5.42 36.12 -73.01
CA VAL A 180 -4.22 36.46 -72.22
C VAL A 180 -3.02 36.33 -73.15
N LYS A 181 -2.68 37.42 -73.85
CA LYS A 181 -1.48 37.50 -74.70
C LYS A 181 -0.26 37.10 -73.87
N SER A 182 0.55 36.21 -74.41
CA SER A 182 1.79 35.77 -73.79
C SER A 182 2.75 36.95 -73.62
N ILE A 183 3.63 36.89 -72.62
CA ILE A 183 4.63 37.95 -72.35
C ILE A 183 5.53 38.15 -73.59
N GLU A 184 5.75 37.09 -74.37
CA GLU A 184 6.44 37.11 -75.67
C GLU A 184 5.71 38.02 -76.69
N GLU A 185 4.39 37.84 -76.87
CA GLU A 185 3.57 38.64 -77.80
C GLU A 185 3.49 40.13 -77.39
N MET A 186 3.50 40.40 -76.08
CA MET A 186 3.49 41.77 -75.55
C MET A 186 4.85 42.47 -75.75
N ALA A 187 5.95 41.71 -75.73
CA ALA A 187 7.29 42.23 -76.02
C ALA A 187 7.49 42.53 -77.52
N GLU A 188 6.86 41.78 -78.41
CA GLU A 188 6.88 42.05 -79.85
C GLU A 188 6.06 43.29 -80.23
N GLU A 189 4.92 43.55 -79.59
CA GLU A 189 4.14 44.79 -79.79
C GLU A 189 4.90 46.05 -79.38
N ILE A 190 5.77 45.97 -78.36
CA ILE A 190 6.62 47.08 -77.92
C ILE A 190 7.83 47.27 -78.86
N ASN A 191 8.20 46.26 -79.66
CA ASN A 191 9.38 46.28 -80.51
C ASN A 191 9.10 46.57 -82.01
N ILE A 192 7.95 47.17 -82.33
CA ILE A 192 7.67 47.71 -83.67
C ILE A 192 8.13 49.19 -83.72
N ARG A 193 9.37 49.35 -84.17
CA ARG A 193 10.21 50.55 -84.31
C ARG A 193 9.55 51.85 -84.84
N LYS A 194 10.01 52.99 -84.31
CA LYS A 194 11.07 53.79 -84.97
C LYS A 194 11.96 54.52 -83.96
#